data_AF-F3FUR5-F1
#
_entry.id   AF-F3FUR5-F1
#
_cell.length_a   1.000
_cell.length_b   1.000
_cell.length_c   1.000
_cell.angle_alpha   90.00
_cell.angle_beta   90.00
_cell.angle_gamma   90.00
#
_symmetry.space_group_name_H-M   'P 1'
#
loop_
_entity.id
_entity.type
_entity.pdbx_description
1 polymer ?
#
loop_
_entity_poly.entity_id
_entity_poly.type
_entity_poly.pdbx_seq_one_letter_code
_entity_poly.pdbx_strand_id
1 'polypeptide(L)'
;MSSLADELRTLQVTLDTWVAETPFSSMRRPREVAATRIHDCWKRLSVQCRNFQGDFLGYALDLDNLRIGELPDITANFDHVAVLKGRAMQLTDPQADALLKHFNRLRSLSLDFNDLRSLPTSIGQMPQLAELSISHNPLIWTESANATLQNLNHLEILDLNFCS
;
A
#
# COMPACT_ATOMS: atom_id res chain seq x y z
N MET A 1 13.36 22.43 6.58
CA MET A 1 12.03 21.80 6.51
C MET A 1 11.50 22.06 5.11
N SER A 2 11.30 21.01 4.30
CA SER A 2 10.67 21.15 2.98
C SER A 2 9.24 21.63 3.14
N SER A 3 8.78 22.55 2.28
CA SER A 3 7.39 22.98 2.31
C SER A 3 6.47 21.88 1.73
N LEU A 4 5.19 21.86 2.12
CA LEU A 4 4.20 20.96 1.50
C LEU A 4 4.12 21.15 -0.02
N ALA A 5 4.35 22.36 -0.52
CA ALA A 5 4.37 22.65 -1.94
C ALA A 5 5.59 21.99 -2.65
N ASP A 6 6.76 22.01 -2.01
CA ASP A 6 7.96 21.36 -2.53
C ASP A 6 7.82 19.83 -2.51
N GLU A 7 7.22 19.29 -1.46
CA GLU A 7 6.93 17.87 -1.33
C GLU A 7 5.96 17.40 -2.42
N LEU A 8 4.84 18.12 -2.61
CA LEU A 8 3.87 17.84 -3.67
C LEU A 8 4.51 17.92 -5.06
N ARG A 9 5.31 18.95 -5.31
CA ARG A 9 6.01 19.12 -6.59
C ARG A 9 6.97 17.96 -6.85
N THR A 10 7.71 17.53 -5.83
CA THR A 10 8.63 16.39 -5.93
C THR A 10 7.87 15.11 -6.23
N LEU A 11 6.78 14.85 -5.49
CA LEU A 11 5.91 13.70 -5.73
C LEU A 11 5.39 13.68 -7.17
N GLN A 12 4.85 14.80 -7.66
CA GLN A 12 4.32 14.91 -9.01
C GLN A 12 5.38 14.59 -10.06
N VAL A 13 6.57 15.21 -9.95
CA VAL A 13 7.68 14.97 -10.90
C VAL A 13 8.12 13.51 -10.89
N THR A 14 8.23 12.89 -9.70
CA THR A 14 8.61 11.48 -9.57
C THR A 14 7.59 10.56 -10.24
N LEU A 15 6.30 10.78 -10.00
CA LEU A 15 5.22 9.97 -10.58
C LEU A 15 5.11 10.17 -12.10
N ASP A 16 5.24 11.39 -12.59
CA ASP A 16 5.21 11.68 -14.03
C ASP A 16 6.39 11.03 -14.76
N THR A 17 7.58 11.10 -14.17
CA THR A 17 8.78 10.46 -14.72
C THR A 17 8.61 8.95 -14.76
N TRP A 18 8.14 8.34 -13.67
CA TRP A 18 7.86 6.90 -13.60
C TRP A 18 6.85 6.43 -14.67
N VAL A 19 5.80 7.21 -14.92
CA VAL A 19 4.84 6.92 -15.98
C VAL A 19 5.48 7.09 -17.36
N ALA A 20 6.24 8.17 -17.59
CA ALA A 20 6.85 8.48 -18.88
C ALA A 20 7.93 7.46 -19.29
N GLU A 21 8.72 6.98 -18.33
CA GLU A 21 9.76 5.96 -18.53
C GLU A 21 9.19 4.54 -18.68
N THR A 22 7.89 4.34 -18.40
CA THR A 22 7.26 3.04 -18.60
C THR A 22 7.17 2.73 -20.10
N PRO A 23 7.78 1.62 -20.58
CA PRO A 23 7.65 1.20 -21.96
C PRO A 23 6.19 1.05 -22.37
N PHE A 24 5.88 1.24 -23.65
CA PHE A 24 4.54 0.98 -24.20
C PHE A 24 4.17 -0.50 -23.99
N SER A 25 3.52 -0.75 -22.87
CA SER A 25 3.21 -2.06 -22.32
C SER A 25 1.87 -1.97 -21.60
N SER A 26 1.32 -3.13 -21.23
CA SER A 26 0.08 -3.22 -20.45
C SER A 26 0.15 -2.51 -19.09
N MET A 27 1.35 -2.17 -18.61
CA MET A 27 1.55 -1.47 -17.33
C MET A 27 1.41 0.05 -17.42
N ARG A 28 1.53 0.66 -18.62
CA ARG A 28 1.51 2.13 -18.75
C ARG A 28 0.20 2.72 -18.21
N ARG A 29 -0.94 2.17 -18.63
CA ARG A 29 -2.25 2.66 -18.20
C ARG A 29 -2.53 2.45 -16.70
N PRO A 30 -2.26 1.27 -16.10
CA PRO A 30 -2.31 1.11 -14.65
C PRO A 30 -1.44 2.10 -13.88
N ARG A 31 -0.22 2.37 -14.34
CA ARG A 31 0.69 3.34 -13.70
C ARG A 31 0.16 4.77 -13.79
N GLU A 32 -0.40 5.20 -14.91
CA GLU A 32 -1.06 6.51 -15.03
C GLU A 32 -2.21 6.68 -14.01
N VAL A 33 -3.04 5.65 -13.88
CA VAL A 33 -4.16 5.66 -12.92
C VAL A 33 -3.62 5.66 -11.49
N ALA A 34 -2.63 4.83 -11.18
CA ALA A 34 -2.03 4.78 -9.85
C ALA A 34 -1.34 6.10 -9.48
N ALA A 35 -0.58 6.71 -10.38
CA ALA A 35 0.04 8.02 -10.19
C ALA A 35 -1.02 9.08 -9.82
N THR A 36 -2.13 9.12 -10.56
CA THR A 36 -3.25 10.02 -10.27
C THR A 36 -3.82 9.76 -8.87
N ARG A 37 -4.11 8.50 -8.52
CA ARG A 37 -4.70 8.14 -7.22
C ARG A 37 -3.75 8.42 -6.05
N ILE A 38 -2.45 8.19 -6.21
CA ILE A 38 -1.42 8.48 -5.20
C ILE A 38 -1.34 9.99 -4.98
N HIS A 39 -1.26 10.77 -6.06
CA HIS A 39 -1.22 12.23 -6.01
C HIS A 39 -2.48 12.81 -5.34
N ASP A 40 -3.66 12.36 -5.73
CA ASP A 40 -4.93 12.83 -5.17
C ASP A 40 -5.10 12.42 -3.70
N CYS A 41 -4.64 11.22 -3.32
CA CYS A 41 -4.61 10.78 -1.95
C CYS A 41 -3.65 11.63 -1.09
N TRP A 42 -2.45 11.96 -1.61
CA TRP A 42 -1.54 12.88 -0.93
C TRP A 42 -2.20 14.26 -0.70
N LYS A 43 -2.94 14.76 -1.71
CA LYS A 43 -3.71 16.00 -1.63
C LYS A 43 -4.98 15.92 -0.77
N ARG A 44 -5.25 14.76 -0.14
CA ARG A 44 -6.43 14.54 0.72
C ARG A 44 -7.76 14.66 -0.03
N LEU A 45 -7.76 14.28 -1.32
CA LEU A 45 -8.94 14.29 -2.19
C LEU A 45 -9.58 12.89 -2.32
N SER A 46 -9.00 11.87 -1.69
CA SER A 46 -9.56 10.51 -1.68
C SER A 46 -10.56 10.32 -0.54
N VAL A 47 -11.14 9.11 -0.47
CA VAL A 47 -12.19 8.77 0.50
C VAL A 47 -11.65 8.89 1.93
N GLN A 48 -12.40 9.59 2.78
CA GLN A 48 -12.13 9.65 4.22
C GLN A 48 -12.59 8.34 4.89
N CYS A 49 -11.70 7.74 5.65
CA CYS A 49 -11.99 6.55 6.44
C CYS A 49 -12.39 6.95 7.86
N ARG A 50 -13.42 6.28 8.39
CA ARG A 50 -13.93 6.49 9.74
C ARG A 50 -14.15 5.14 10.43
N ASN A 51 -13.98 5.09 11.75
CA ASN A 51 -14.36 3.92 12.54
C ASN A 51 -15.90 3.86 12.74
N PHE A 52 -16.38 2.83 13.42
CA PHE A 52 -17.80 2.66 13.74
C PHE A 52 -18.38 3.79 14.61
N GLN A 53 -17.54 4.45 15.41
CA GLN A 53 -17.91 5.64 16.20
C GLN A 53 -17.97 6.92 15.35
N GLY A 54 -17.54 6.88 14.09
CA GLY A 54 -17.51 8.03 13.18
C GLY A 54 -16.24 8.89 13.28
N ASP A 55 -15.25 8.49 14.09
CA ASP A 55 -13.97 9.20 14.21
C ASP A 55 -13.17 9.08 12.92
N PHE A 56 -12.56 10.19 12.52
CA PHE A 56 -11.71 10.24 11.33
C PHE A 56 -10.41 9.48 11.56
N LEU A 57 -10.13 8.51 10.69
CA LEU A 57 -8.94 7.66 10.76
C LEU A 57 -7.84 8.09 9.79
N GLY A 58 -8.20 8.70 8.67
CA GLY A 58 -7.28 9.04 7.58
C GLY A 58 -7.96 8.90 6.22
N TYR A 59 -7.14 8.77 5.18
CA TYR A 59 -7.59 8.65 3.80
C TYR A 59 -7.34 7.23 3.25
N ALA A 60 -8.18 6.81 2.31
CA ALA A 60 -7.99 5.56 1.57
C ALA A 60 -7.20 5.80 0.28
N LEU A 61 -6.18 4.97 0.05
CA LEU A 61 -5.54 4.79 -1.25
C LEU A 61 -6.02 3.45 -1.84
N ASP A 62 -6.75 3.54 -2.95
CA ASP A 62 -7.23 2.38 -3.69
C ASP A 62 -6.32 2.15 -4.91
N LEU A 63 -5.63 1.03 -4.97
CA LEU A 63 -4.80 0.59 -6.10
C LEU A 63 -5.29 -0.76 -6.65
N ASP A 64 -6.53 -1.15 -6.32
CA ASP A 64 -7.06 -2.45 -6.71
C ASP A 64 -7.08 -2.62 -8.23
N ASN A 65 -6.68 -3.81 -8.68
CA ASN A 65 -6.62 -4.21 -10.08
C ASN A 65 -5.64 -3.38 -10.93
N LEU A 66 -4.69 -2.68 -10.31
CA LEU A 66 -3.64 -1.93 -11.03
C LEU A 66 -2.31 -2.70 -10.96
N ARG A 67 -1.97 -3.39 -12.06
CA ARG A 67 -0.64 -3.99 -12.22
C ARG A 67 0.41 -2.89 -12.46
N ILE A 68 0.97 -2.35 -11.38
CA ILE A 68 1.94 -1.25 -11.42
C ILE A 68 3.40 -1.71 -11.37
N GLY A 69 3.65 -2.97 -10.97
CA GLY A 69 5.01 -3.44 -10.69
C GLY A 69 5.61 -2.71 -9.50
N GLU A 70 6.87 -2.28 -9.62
CA GLU A 70 7.54 -1.53 -8.56
C GLU A 70 7.18 -0.03 -8.62
N LEU A 71 6.85 0.53 -7.46
CA LEU A 71 6.63 1.96 -7.26
C LEU A 71 7.98 2.70 -7.25
N PRO A 72 8.10 3.91 -7.84
CA PRO A 72 9.33 4.67 -7.75
C PRO A 72 9.59 5.08 -6.30
N ASP A 73 10.83 5.42 -5.98
CA ASP A 73 11.17 5.90 -4.65
C ASP A 73 10.53 7.27 -4.40
N ILE A 74 9.40 7.29 -3.68
CA ILE A 74 8.68 8.50 -3.32
C ILE A 74 9.11 8.97 -1.92
N THR A 75 9.53 10.23 -1.82
CA THR A 75 9.97 10.85 -0.56
C THR A 75 8.85 11.56 0.19
N ALA A 76 7.65 11.60 -0.39
CA ALA A 76 6.49 12.27 0.19
C ALA A 76 5.96 11.48 1.40
N ASN A 77 5.45 12.21 2.39
CA ASN A 77 4.85 11.69 3.60
C ASN A 77 3.38 11.29 3.35
N PHE A 78 3.07 10.02 3.64
CA PHE A 78 1.72 9.45 3.56
C PHE A 78 1.16 9.05 4.93
N ASP A 79 1.62 9.66 6.03
CA ASP A 79 1.15 9.42 7.40
C ASP A 79 -0.37 9.62 7.56
N HIS A 80 -1.01 10.40 6.67
CA HIS A 80 -2.46 10.60 6.65
C HIS A 80 -3.23 9.48 5.93
N VAL A 81 -2.56 8.51 5.31
CA VAL A 81 -3.18 7.34 4.67
C VAL A 81 -3.41 6.27 5.73
N ALA A 82 -4.67 5.90 5.91
CA ALA A 82 -5.08 4.91 6.91
C ALA A 82 -5.50 3.58 6.28
N VAL A 83 -5.88 3.59 4.99
CA VAL A 83 -6.34 2.39 4.29
C VAL A 83 -5.60 2.27 2.97
N LEU A 84 -5.01 1.11 2.71
CA LEU A 84 -4.44 0.76 1.42
C LEU A 84 -5.13 -0.49 0.87
N LYS A 85 -5.71 -0.36 -0.32
CA LYS A 85 -6.27 -1.48 -1.08
C LYS A 85 -5.34 -1.78 -2.24
N GLY A 86 -4.81 -3.00 -2.28
CA GLY A 86 -3.88 -3.46 -3.30
C GLY A 86 -4.23 -4.85 -3.82
N ARG A 87 -5.53 -5.13 -3.97
CA ARG A 87 -6.03 -6.42 -4.47
C ARG A 87 -5.68 -6.60 -5.95
N ALA A 88 -5.32 -7.81 -6.34
CA ALA A 88 -5.13 -8.19 -7.75
C ALA A 88 -4.14 -7.30 -8.52
N MET A 89 -3.01 -6.95 -7.87
CA MET A 89 -1.95 -6.13 -8.47
C MET A 89 -0.82 -6.96 -9.08
N GLN A 90 -0.84 -8.30 -8.91
CA GLN A 90 0.24 -9.23 -9.29
C GLN A 90 1.57 -8.87 -8.60
N LEU A 91 1.49 -8.49 -7.33
CA LEU A 91 2.65 -8.15 -6.52
C LEU A 91 3.43 -9.41 -6.14
N THR A 92 4.75 -9.35 -6.35
CA THR A 92 5.70 -10.26 -5.71
C THR A 92 6.11 -9.72 -4.33
N ASP A 93 6.69 -10.58 -3.49
CA ASP A 93 7.20 -10.21 -2.16
C ASP A 93 8.03 -8.91 -2.15
N PRO A 94 9.09 -8.73 -2.98
CA PRO A 94 9.86 -7.48 -2.96
C PRO A 94 9.06 -6.26 -3.44
N GLN A 95 8.09 -6.44 -4.34
CA GLN A 95 7.26 -5.33 -4.82
C GLN A 95 6.27 -4.89 -3.77
N ALA A 96 5.69 -5.84 -3.01
CA ALA A 96 4.85 -5.51 -1.87
C ALA A 96 5.66 -4.77 -0.79
N ASP A 97 6.85 -5.25 -0.42
CA ASP A 97 7.69 -4.54 0.55
C ASP A 97 8.09 -3.13 0.06
N ALA A 98 8.47 -2.99 -1.21
CA ALA A 98 8.78 -1.69 -1.81
C ALA A 98 7.59 -0.72 -1.83
N LEU A 99 6.36 -1.22 -2.00
CA LEU A 99 5.14 -0.43 -1.91
C LEU A 99 4.85 -0.02 -0.45
N LEU A 100 4.87 -0.99 0.47
CA LEU A 100 4.42 -0.81 1.85
C LEU A 100 5.37 0.06 2.68
N LYS A 101 6.66 0.15 2.34
CA LYS A 101 7.63 1.01 3.05
C LYS A 101 7.20 2.48 3.12
N HIS A 102 6.33 2.94 2.21
CA HIS A 102 5.84 4.31 2.16
C HIS A 102 4.57 4.56 2.99
N PHE A 103 3.91 3.52 3.52
CA PHE A 103 2.61 3.60 4.19
C PHE A 103 2.65 2.96 5.58
N ASN A 104 3.41 3.54 6.50
CA ASN A 104 3.63 2.97 7.84
C ASN A 104 2.51 3.26 8.88
N ARG A 105 1.58 4.18 8.58
CA ARG A 105 0.45 4.55 9.46
C ARG A 105 -0.86 3.85 9.13
N LEU A 106 -0.82 2.80 8.32
CA LEU A 106 -2.01 2.05 7.94
C LEU A 106 -2.72 1.45 9.15
N ARG A 107 -4.05 1.44 9.04
CA ARG A 107 -4.99 0.74 9.93
C ARG A 107 -5.65 -0.44 9.24
N SER A 108 -5.85 -0.36 7.92
CA SER A 108 -6.38 -1.47 7.12
C SER A 108 -5.55 -1.66 5.86
N LEU A 109 -5.15 -2.91 5.59
CA LEU A 109 -4.36 -3.31 4.44
C LEU A 109 -4.97 -4.54 3.78
N SER A 110 -5.30 -4.43 2.49
CA SER A 110 -5.69 -5.57 1.65
C SER A 110 -4.66 -5.76 0.53
N LEU A 111 -4.12 -6.97 0.43
CA LEU A 111 -3.23 -7.43 -0.64
C LEU A 111 -3.72 -8.76 -1.20
N ASP A 112 -5.04 -8.93 -1.26
CA ASP A 112 -5.66 -10.17 -1.74
C ASP A 112 -5.34 -10.43 -3.21
N PHE A 113 -5.33 -11.71 -3.61
CA PHE A 113 -5.13 -12.11 -5.00
C PHE A 113 -3.83 -11.57 -5.62
N ASN A 114 -2.72 -11.64 -4.88
CA ASN A 114 -1.38 -11.33 -5.39
C ASN A 114 -0.54 -12.62 -5.49
N ASP A 115 0.75 -12.47 -5.82
CA ASP A 115 1.69 -13.58 -5.94
C ASP A 115 2.61 -13.68 -4.70
N LEU A 116 2.09 -13.29 -3.52
CA LEU A 116 2.87 -13.24 -2.28
C LEU A 116 3.15 -14.66 -1.76
N ARG A 117 4.43 -14.98 -1.57
CA ARG A 117 4.89 -16.25 -0.99
C ARG A 117 5.29 -16.12 0.47
N SER A 118 5.53 -14.90 0.93
CA SER A 118 5.83 -14.59 2.33
C SER A 118 5.07 -13.36 2.79
N LEU A 119 4.93 -13.20 4.10
CA LEU A 119 4.34 -11.99 4.68
C LEU A 119 5.35 -10.84 4.54
N PRO A 120 5.01 -9.73 3.84
CA PRO A 120 5.92 -8.60 3.66
C PRO A 120 6.46 -8.08 5.00
N THR A 121 7.77 -7.91 5.09
CA THR A 121 8.45 -7.53 6.34
C THR A 121 8.06 -6.12 6.80
N SER A 122 7.72 -5.24 5.86
CA SER A 122 7.27 -3.86 6.10
C SER A 122 5.99 -3.80 6.93
N ILE A 123 5.16 -4.86 6.91
CA ILE A 123 3.96 -4.95 7.75
C ILE A 123 4.33 -4.85 9.24
N GLY A 124 5.46 -5.43 9.65
CA GLY A 124 5.93 -5.37 11.04
C GLY A 124 6.25 -3.96 11.54
N GLN A 125 6.32 -2.97 10.64
CA GLN A 125 6.54 -1.55 10.93
C GLN A 125 5.24 -0.73 10.98
N MET A 126 4.07 -1.38 11.03
CA MET A 126 2.76 -0.74 11.05
C MET A 126 2.09 -0.91 12.42
N PRO A 127 2.50 -0.15 13.46
CA PRO A 127 2.04 -0.35 14.83
C PRO A 127 0.57 0.02 15.05
N GLN A 128 -0.14 0.50 14.03
CA GLN A 128 -1.57 0.87 14.11
C GLN A 128 -2.45 -0.03 13.24
N LEU A 129 -1.87 -1.05 12.59
CA LEU A 129 -2.60 -1.95 11.71
C LEU A 129 -3.58 -2.78 12.53
N ALA A 130 -4.86 -2.65 12.19
CA ALA A 130 -5.98 -3.34 12.84
C ALA A 130 -6.59 -4.41 11.93
N GLU A 131 -6.52 -4.23 10.62
CA GLU A 131 -7.05 -5.17 9.64
C GLU A 131 -5.98 -5.51 8.60
N LEU A 132 -5.72 -6.80 8.43
CA LEU A 132 -4.82 -7.33 7.40
C LEU A 132 -5.52 -8.45 6.63
N SER A 133 -5.64 -8.27 5.32
CA SER A 133 -6.16 -9.29 4.40
C SER A 133 -5.13 -9.58 3.32
N ILE A 134 -4.68 -10.84 3.26
CA ILE A 134 -3.72 -11.35 2.27
C ILE A 134 -4.24 -12.66 1.65
N SER A 135 -5.57 -12.78 1.55
CA SER A 135 -6.24 -13.97 1.04
C SER A 135 -5.88 -14.25 -0.42
N HIS A 136 -6.00 -15.51 -0.85
CA HIS A 136 -5.70 -15.93 -2.22
C HIS A 136 -4.27 -15.58 -2.67
N ASN A 137 -3.29 -15.78 -1.80
CA ASN A 137 -1.87 -15.70 -2.13
C ASN A 137 -1.22 -17.08 -1.98
N PRO A 138 -0.18 -17.43 -2.75
CA PRO A 138 0.61 -18.66 -2.57
C PRO A 138 1.55 -18.57 -1.34
N LEU A 139 1.05 -17.98 -0.25
CA LEU A 139 1.80 -17.62 0.94
C LEU A 139 2.15 -18.89 1.72
N ILE A 140 3.44 -19.07 2.00
CA ILE A 140 3.94 -20.12 2.88
C ILE A 140 4.09 -19.52 4.28
N TRP A 141 3.36 -20.06 5.25
CA TRP A 141 3.48 -19.59 6.63
C TRP A 141 4.82 -20.02 7.25
N THR A 142 5.58 -19.05 7.78
CA THR A 142 6.91 -19.28 8.35
C THR A 142 7.05 -18.65 9.73
N GLU A 143 8.12 -19.00 10.46
CA GLU A 143 8.42 -18.39 11.77
C GLU A 143 8.72 -16.89 11.65
N SER A 144 9.26 -16.44 10.51
CA SER A 144 9.41 -15.01 10.24
C SER A 144 8.06 -14.30 10.15
N ALA A 145 7.03 -14.95 9.58
CA ALA A 145 5.68 -14.40 9.53
C ALA A 145 5.08 -14.28 10.95
N ASN A 146 5.31 -15.28 11.81
CA ASN A 146 4.94 -15.21 13.23
C ASN A 146 5.59 -14.00 13.93
N ALA A 147 6.89 -13.82 13.74
CA ALA A 147 7.63 -12.69 14.33
C ALA A 147 7.11 -11.33 13.84
N THR A 148 6.75 -11.22 12.56
CA THR A 148 6.12 -10.00 12.01
C THR A 148 4.76 -9.73 12.68
N LEU A 149 3.90 -10.74 12.81
CA LEU A 149 2.59 -10.58 13.47
C LEU A 149 2.70 -10.22 14.96
N GLN A 150 3.70 -10.74 15.67
CA GLN A 150 3.92 -10.40 17.09
C GLN A 150 4.14 -8.91 17.34
N ASN A 151 4.58 -8.15 16.33
CA ASN A 151 4.76 -6.70 16.43
C ASN A 151 3.43 -5.92 16.23
N LEU A 152 2.38 -6.58 15.75
CA LEU A 152 1.09 -5.96 15.43
C LEU A 152 0.12 -6.01 16.62
N ASN A 153 0.44 -5.25 17.66
CA ASN A 153 -0.33 -5.25 18.92
C ASN A 153 -1.79 -4.76 18.80
N HIS A 154 -2.15 -4.18 17.66
CA HIS A 154 -3.50 -3.65 17.39
C HIS A 154 -4.27 -4.48 16.37
N LEU A 155 -3.72 -5.60 15.88
CA LEU A 155 -4.37 -6.42 14.87
C LEU A 155 -5.61 -7.11 15.45
N GLU A 156 -6.77 -6.81 14.86
CA GLU A 156 -8.09 -7.34 15.27
C GLU A 156 -8.63 -8.32 14.21
N ILE A 157 -8.36 -8.05 12.94
CA ILE A 157 -8.83 -8.86 11.81
C ILE A 157 -7.63 -9.32 10.99
N LEU A 158 -7.51 -10.64 10.84
CA LEU A 158 -6.51 -11.29 10.00
C LEU A 158 -7.20 -12.29 9.07
N ASP A 159 -7.14 -12.04 7.77
CA ASP A 159 -7.65 -12.94 6.74
C ASP A 159 -6.49 -13.57 5.93
N LEU A 160 -6.32 -14.87 6.10
CA LEU A 160 -5.35 -15.73 5.41
C LEU A 160 -6.04 -16.81 4.55
N ASN A 161 -7.32 -16.63 4.22
CA ASN A 161 -8.07 -17.65 3.50
C ASN A 161 -7.43 -17.97 2.15
N PHE A 162 -7.43 -19.25 1.79
CA PHE A 162 -6.84 -19.74 0.54
C PHE A 162 -5.34 -19.44 0.36
N CYS A 163 -4.61 -19.26 1.47
CA CYS A 163 -3.15 -19.38 1.52
C CYS A 163 -2.71 -20.86 1.61
N SER A 164 -1.46 -21.18 1.22
CA SER A 164 -0.96 -22.56 1.08
C SER A 164 -0.20 -23.09 2.31
#